data_AF-A0A5M3X4J1-F1
#
_entry.id   AF-A0A5M3X4J1-F1
#
_cell.length_a   1.000
_cell.length_b   1.000
_cell.length_c   1.000
_cell.angle_alpha   90.00
_cell.angle_beta   90.00
_cell.angle_gamma   90.00
#
_symmetry.space_group_name_H-M   'P 1'
#
loop_
_entity.id
_entity.type
_entity.pdbx_description
1 polymer ?
#
loop_
_entity_poly.entity_id
_entity_poly.type
_entity_poly.pdbx_seq_one_letter_code
_entity_poly.pdbx_strand_id
1 'polypeptide(L)'
;MREPVVHVIPAHGAVKAVALVLHGGQEVGRMATSARQLAVLRMVPFAWALTRAGADRGLAVWRARYRVRGWNGPDASPVTDITEVLAKLRRAHDVPVILVGHSMGGRTALRVAGDPNVVGVAALAPWVPEGEPVAQLAGRHVLLVHGSADRTTKPGETHAYARRAREVATEVRMVDIPGEGHGMLRQPRLWHRLTNEFALSQL
;
A
#
# COMPACT_ATOMS: atom_id res chain seq x y z
N MET A 1 -7.47 19.18 13.84
CA MET A 1 -6.50 18.88 12.75
C MET A 1 -7.29 18.58 11.48
N ARG A 2 -6.75 18.86 10.28
CA ARG A 2 -7.42 18.48 9.02
C ARG A 2 -7.48 16.95 8.91
N GLU A 3 -8.56 16.40 8.38
CA GLU A 3 -8.69 14.96 8.13
C GLU A 3 -7.78 14.50 6.97
N PRO A 4 -7.40 13.20 6.89
CA PRO A 4 -6.80 12.67 5.67
C PRO A 4 -7.79 12.81 4.51
N VAL A 5 -7.29 13.13 3.32
CA VAL A 5 -8.14 13.30 2.14
C VAL A 5 -8.28 11.95 1.45
N VAL A 6 -9.52 11.54 1.18
CA VAL A 6 -9.81 10.31 0.43
C VAL A 6 -10.41 10.66 -0.92
N HIS A 7 -9.85 10.08 -1.98
CA HIS A 7 -10.43 10.12 -3.32
C HIS A 7 -10.97 8.74 -3.66
N VAL A 8 -12.27 8.65 -3.94
CA VAL A 8 -12.96 7.39 -4.26
C VAL A 8 -13.22 7.33 -5.76
N ILE A 9 -12.88 6.18 -6.35
CA ILE A 9 -13.24 5.80 -7.71
C ILE A 9 -14.17 4.58 -7.58
N PRO A 10 -15.45 4.69 -7.93
CA PRO A 10 -16.42 3.61 -7.69
C PRO A 10 -16.17 2.42 -8.62
N ALA A 11 -16.63 1.24 -8.20
CA ALA A 11 -16.77 0.09 -9.08
C ALA A 11 -17.94 0.29 -10.05
N HIS A 12 -18.01 -0.52 -11.11
CA HIS A 12 -19.21 -0.62 -11.92
C HIS A 12 -20.17 -1.62 -11.25
N GLY A 13 -21.27 -1.12 -10.69
CA GLY A 13 -22.25 -1.93 -9.96
C GLY A 13 -21.90 -2.14 -8.48
N ALA A 14 -22.23 -3.32 -7.95
CA ALA A 14 -22.04 -3.62 -6.53
C ALA A 14 -20.54 -3.70 -6.17
N VAL A 15 -20.15 -3.01 -5.08
CA VAL A 15 -18.80 -3.08 -4.55
C VAL A 15 -18.59 -4.45 -3.88
N LYS A 16 -17.64 -5.22 -4.38
CA LYS A 16 -17.24 -6.54 -3.86
C LYS A 16 -15.94 -6.50 -3.07
N ALA A 17 -15.07 -5.55 -3.37
CA ALA A 17 -13.88 -5.27 -2.58
C ALA A 17 -13.40 -3.83 -2.82
N VAL A 18 -12.48 -3.37 -1.97
CA VAL A 18 -11.83 -2.06 -2.11
C VAL A 18 -10.31 -2.20 -2.18
N ALA A 19 -9.68 -1.63 -3.20
CA ALA A 19 -8.24 -1.38 -3.20
C ALA A 19 -7.95 0.01 -2.61
N LEU A 20 -7.27 0.06 -1.46
CA LEU A 20 -6.84 1.31 -0.82
C LEU A 20 -5.37 1.60 -1.15
N VAL A 21 -5.17 2.63 -1.96
CA VAL A 21 -3.86 3.04 -2.49
C VAL A 21 -3.22 4.13 -1.62
N LEU A 22 -1.98 3.88 -1.24
CA LEU A 22 -1.19 4.64 -0.27
C LEU A 22 0.12 5.14 -0.87
N HIS A 23 0.36 6.44 -0.79
CA HIS A 23 1.55 7.07 -1.36
C HIS A 23 2.76 7.02 -0.42
N GLY A 24 3.96 7.23 -0.97
CA GLY A 24 5.19 7.37 -0.16
C GLY A 24 5.25 8.68 0.62
N GLY A 25 6.30 8.89 1.40
CA GLY A 25 6.48 10.11 2.18
C GLY A 25 7.92 10.29 2.62
N GLN A 26 8.10 10.75 3.84
CA GLN A 26 9.41 10.97 4.44
C GLN A 26 9.47 10.30 5.80
N GLU A 27 10.66 10.01 6.30
CA GLU A 27 10.82 9.51 7.66
C GLU A 27 10.41 10.58 8.70
N VAL A 28 10.83 11.83 8.48
CA VAL A 28 10.52 12.96 9.35
C VAL A 28 9.89 14.08 8.53
N GLY A 29 8.80 14.67 9.03
CA GLY A 29 8.16 15.83 8.42
C GLY A 29 6.72 16.05 8.88
N ARG A 30 6.47 17.18 9.56
CA ARG A 30 5.11 17.58 9.99
C ARG A 30 4.41 18.55 9.03
N MET A 31 5.04 18.88 7.91
CA MET A 31 4.42 19.69 6.87
C MET A 31 3.23 18.96 6.24
N ALA A 32 2.20 19.74 5.89
CA ALA A 32 1.02 19.21 5.22
C ALA A 32 1.37 18.53 3.88
N THR A 33 0.71 17.42 3.60
CA THR A 33 0.86 16.73 2.32
C THR A 33 0.08 17.46 1.23
N SER A 34 0.73 17.69 0.10
CA SER A 34 0.15 18.32 -1.09
C SER A 34 -0.09 17.29 -2.19
N ALA A 35 -1.20 17.45 -2.93
CA ALA A 35 -1.54 16.62 -4.09
C ALA A 35 -0.45 16.63 -5.19
N ARG A 36 0.35 17.70 -5.25
CA ARG A 36 1.36 17.92 -6.30
C ARG A 36 2.70 17.23 -6.00
N GLN A 37 2.85 16.61 -4.83
CA GLN A 37 4.09 15.93 -4.49
C GLN A 37 4.25 14.66 -5.33
N LEU A 38 5.48 14.43 -5.81
CA LEU A 38 5.80 13.26 -6.64
C LEU A 38 5.42 11.94 -5.96
N ALA A 39 5.56 11.84 -4.64
CA ALA A 39 5.13 10.64 -3.90
C ALA A 39 3.62 10.36 -4.08
N VAL A 40 2.77 11.39 -4.02
CA VAL A 40 1.32 11.30 -4.24
C VAL A 40 1.02 10.99 -5.71
N LEU A 41 1.65 11.73 -6.63
CA LEU A 41 1.42 11.59 -8.07
C LEU A 41 1.84 10.20 -8.58
N ARG A 42 2.89 9.61 -8.00
CA ARG A 42 3.39 8.27 -8.37
C ARG A 42 2.36 7.17 -8.23
N MET A 43 1.41 7.31 -7.31
CA MET A 43 0.38 6.32 -7.08
C MET A 43 -0.91 6.56 -7.88
N VAL A 44 -1.00 7.66 -8.65
CA VAL A 44 -2.13 7.91 -9.56
C VAL A 44 -2.23 6.83 -10.66
N PRO A 45 -1.15 6.46 -11.37
CA PRO A 45 -1.23 5.44 -12.42
C PRO A 45 -1.60 4.05 -11.88
N PHE A 46 -1.18 3.70 -10.68
CA PHE A 46 -1.57 2.45 -10.01
C PHE A 46 -3.08 2.41 -9.76
N ALA A 47 -3.65 3.49 -9.20
CA ALA A 47 -5.09 3.56 -8.97
C ALA A 47 -5.89 3.48 -10.28
N TRP A 48 -5.41 4.12 -11.34
CA TRP A 48 -6.04 4.04 -12.66
C TRP A 48 -5.94 2.63 -13.25
N ALA A 49 -4.78 1.98 -13.16
CA ALA A 49 -4.58 0.62 -13.63
C ALA A 49 -5.45 -0.40 -12.88
N LEU A 50 -5.61 -0.24 -11.56
CA LEU A 50 -6.51 -1.05 -10.74
C LEU A 50 -7.97 -0.84 -11.14
N THR A 51 -8.39 0.43 -11.30
CA THR A 51 -9.75 0.78 -11.71
C THR A 51 -10.08 0.11 -13.03
N ARG A 52 -9.22 0.26 -14.04
CA ARG A 52 -9.44 -0.33 -15.37
C ARG A 52 -9.52 -1.85 -15.37
N ALA A 53 -8.78 -2.51 -14.47
CA ALA A 53 -8.72 -3.96 -14.44
C ALA A 53 -9.82 -4.58 -13.56
N GLY A 54 -10.37 -3.82 -12.61
CA GLY A 54 -11.26 -4.35 -11.57
C GLY A 54 -12.65 -3.72 -11.47
N ALA A 55 -12.92 -2.58 -12.10
CA ALA A 55 -14.20 -1.88 -11.93
C ALA A 55 -15.40 -2.76 -12.32
N ASP A 56 -15.34 -3.44 -13.47
CA ASP A 56 -16.38 -4.39 -13.93
C ASP A 56 -16.48 -5.66 -13.07
N ARG A 57 -15.48 -5.91 -12.22
CA ARG A 57 -15.45 -7.03 -11.27
C ARG A 57 -15.90 -6.63 -9.86
N GLY A 58 -16.35 -5.39 -9.66
CA GLY A 58 -16.79 -4.89 -8.35
C GLY A 58 -15.67 -4.31 -7.48
N LEU A 59 -14.47 -4.05 -8.03
CA LEU A 59 -13.38 -3.41 -7.28
C LEU A 59 -13.53 -1.89 -7.28
N ALA A 60 -13.83 -1.32 -6.11
CA ALA A 60 -13.72 0.12 -5.91
C ALA A 60 -12.27 0.49 -5.56
N VAL A 61 -11.80 1.65 -5.99
CA VAL A 61 -10.43 2.10 -5.72
C VAL A 61 -10.46 3.38 -4.88
N TRP A 62 -9.90 3.30 -3.68
CA TRP A 62 -9.77 4.43 -2.77
C TRP A 62 -8.32 4.87 -2.76
N ARG A 63 -8.07 6.18 -2.73
CA ARG A 63 -6.72 6.73 -2.54
C ARG A 63 -6.72 7.66 -1.36
N ALA A 64 -5.86 7.38 -0.39
CA ALA A 64 -5.69 8.24 0.76
C ALA A 64 -4.50 9.17 0.57
N ARG A 65 -4.66 10.42 1.01
CA ARG A 65 -3.57 11.39 1.17
C ARG A 65 -3.44 11.74 2.65
N TYR A 66 -2.26 11.46 3.20
CA TYR A 66 -1.95 11.70 4.60
C TYR A 66 -2.05 13.18 4.97
N ARG A 67 -2.32 13.47 6.25
CA ARG A 67 -2.32 14.83 6.79
C ARG A 67 -0.93 15.46 6.68
N VAL A 68 0.09 14.69 7.08
CA VAL A 68 1.50 15.11 7.11
C VAL A 68 2.38 14.15 6.31
N ARG A 69 3.55 14.64 5.89
CA ARG A 69 4.46 13.90 5.01
C ARG A 69 5.26 12.81 5.71
N GLY A 70 5.54 13.00 6.99
CA GLY A 70 6.48 12.22 7.77
C GLY A 70 5.82 11.03 8.47
N TRP A 71 6.60 9.97 8.67
CA TRP A 71 6.29 8.92 9.63
C TRP A 71 6.35 9.44 11.08
N ASN A 72 7.35 10.28 11.39
CA ASN A 72 7.50 11.00 12.66
C ASN A 72 7.72 10.09 13.89
N GLY A 73 8.58 9.07 13.75
CA GLY A 73 8.98 8.21 14.87
C GLY A 73 7.79 7.43 15.47
N PRO A 74 7.63 7.42 16.81
CA PRO A 74 6.52 6.72 17.48
C PRO A 74 5.13 7.19 17.07
N ASP A 75 4.99 8.43 16.60
CA ASP A 75 3.70 8.97 16.16
C ASP A 75 3.12 8.15 15.01
N ALA A 76 3.99 7.55 14.18
CA ALA A 76 3.63 6.78 12.99
C ALA A 76 2.46 7.42 12.23
N SER A 77 2.55 8.72 11.95
CA SER A 77 1.39 9.55 11.58
C SER A 77 0.51 8.95 10.47
N PRO A 78 1.07 8.34 9.40
CA PRO A 78 0.29 7.66 8.37
C PRO A 78 -0.56 6.48 8.87
N VAL A 79 -0.12 5.75 9.89
CA VAL A 79 -0.86 4.62 10.47
C VAL A 79 -2.17 5.12 11.07
N THR A 80 -2.11 6.17 11.88
CA THR A 80 -3.30 6.81 12.46
C THR A 80 -4.27 7.28 11.37
N ASP A 81 -3.75 7.96 10.34
CA ASP A 81 -4.57 8.41 9.21
C ASP A 81 -5.28 7.25 8.50
N ILE A 82 -4.59 6.13 8.27
CA ILE A 82 -5.17 5.01 7.53
C ILE A 82 -6.09 4.15 8.38
N THR A 83 -5.84 4.01 9.68
CA THR A 83 -6.80 3.38 10.60
C THR A 83 -8.14 4.14 10.59
N GLU A 84 -8.12 5.47 10.58
CA GLU A 84 -9.35 6.26 10.44
C GLU A 84 -10.04 6.06 9.09
N VAL A 85 -9.27 5.98 8.00
CA VAL A 85 -9.81 5.73 6.65
C VAL A 85 -10.42 4.34 6.56
N LEU A 86 -9.80 3.30 7.13
CA LEU A 86 -10.33 1.95 7.18
C LEU A 86 -11.63 1.87 8.00
N ALA A 87 -11.69 2.58 9.12
CA ALA A 87 -12.93 2.69 9.90
C ALA A 87 -14.06 3.37 9.10
N LYS A 88 -13.74 4.40 8.28
CA LYS A 88 -14.70 5.03 7.36
C LYS A 88 -15.13 4.06 6.25
N LEU A 89 -14.18 3.34 5.65
CA LEU A 89 -14.43 2.36 4.61
C LEU A 89 -15.37 1.27 5.11
N ARG A 90 -15.10 0.66 6.27
CA ARG A 90 -15.93 -0.39 6.87
C ARG A 90 -17.38 0.05 7.13
N ARG A 91 -17.61 1.33 7.45
CA ARG A 91 -18.96 1.88 7.57
C ARG A 91 -19.67 2.07 6.24
N ALA A 92 -18.93 2.30 5.16
CA ALA A 92 -19.48 2.49 3.83
C ALA A 92 -19.67 1.16 3.08
N HIS A 93 -18.74 0.23 3.25
CA HIS A 93 -18.69 -1.07 2.60
C HIS A 93 -18.10 -2.10 3.56
N ASP A 94 -18.87 -3.12 3.94
CA ASP A 94 -18.37 -4.25 4.72
C ASP A 94 -17.86 -5.35 3.77
N VAL A 95 -16.73 -5.05 3.11
CA VAL A 95 -16.14 -5.88 2.04
C VAL A 95 -14.64 -6.05 2.25
N PRO A 96 -14.00 -7.06 1.63
CA PRO A 96 -12.55 -7.22 1.63
C PRO A 96 -11.81 -5.96 1.16
N VAL A 97 -10.69 -5.68 1.82
CA VAL A 97 -9.81 -4.55 1.53
C VAL A 97 -8.42 -5.07 1.16
N ILE A 98 -7.91 -4.55 0.04
CA ILE A 98 -6.55 -4.77 -0.43
C ILE A 98 -5.78 -3.46 -0.26
N LEU A 99 -4.71 -3.48 0.53
CA LEU A 99 -3.85 -2.32 0.72
C LEU A 99 -2.74 -2.31 -0.33
N VAL A 100 -2.53 -1.20 -1.01
CA VAL A 100 -1.47 -1.05 -2.01
C VAL A 100 -0.64 0.18 -1.66
N GLY A 101 0.61 -0.01 -1.26
CA GLY A 101 1.42 1.09 -0.72
C GLY A 101 2.83 1.15 -1.28
N HIS A 102 3.33 2.36 -1.58
CA HIS A 102 4.72 2.59 -1.99
C HIS A 102 5.57 3.17 -0.85
N SER A 103 6.80 2.68 -0.65
CA SER A 103 7.75 3.27 0.30
C SER A 103 7.17 3.37 1.72
N MET A 104 7.09 4.56 2.31
CA MET A 104 6.38 4.81 3.58
C MET A 104 4.91 4.33 3.54
N GLY A 105 4.23 4.45 2.40
CA GLY A 105 2.87 3.93 2.22
C GLY A 105 2.83 2.41 2.22
N GLY A 106 3.89 1.74 1.74
CA GLY A 106 4.05 0.29 1.86
C GLY A 106 4.22 -0.14 3.31
N ARG A 107 5.06 0.56 4.08
CA ARG A 107 5.19 0.37 5.54
C ARG A 107 3.86 0.56 6.26
N THR A 108 3.14 1.63 5.91
CA THR A 108 1.84 1.97 6.48
C THR A 108 0.84 0.85 6.22
N ALA A 109 0.78 0.34 4.98
CA ALA A 109 -0.08 -0.78 4.61
C ALA A 109 0.22 -2.04 5.46
N LEU A 110 1.50 -2.39 5.60
CA LEU A 110 1.93 -3.53 6.41
C LEU A 110 1.54 -3.37 7.89
N ARG A 111 1.58 -2.14 8.42
CA ARG A 111 1.29 -1.85 9.83
C ARG A 111 -0.19 -1.86 10.17
N VAL A 112 -1.06 -1.47 9.23
CA VAL A 112 -2.52 -1.48 9.42
C VAL A 112 -3.20 -2.76 8.94
N ALA A 113 -2.42 -3.74 8.46
CA ALA A 113 -2.91 -5.03 7.94
C ALA A 113 -3.63 -5.92 8.97
N GLY A 114 -3.63 -5.51 10.25
CA GLY A 114 -4.42 -6.15 11.30
C GLY A 114 -5.89 -5.75 11.32
N ASP A 115 -6.33 -4.81 10.47
CA ASP A 115 -7.74 -4.46 10.34
C ASP A 115 -8.56 -5.67 9.85
N PRO A 116 -9.75 -5.96 10.42
CA PRO A 116 -10.53 -7.16 10.11
C PRO A 116 -10.91 -7.32 8.64
N ASN A 117 -11.08 -6.22 7.90
CA ASN A 117 -11.49 -6.29 6.50
C ASN A 117 -10.28 -6.40 5.57
N VAL A 118 -9.04 -6.27 6.06
CA VAL A 118 -7.84 -6.39 5.23
C VAL A 118 -7.51 -7.85 4.97
N VAL A 119 -7.58 -8.24 3.70
CA VAL A 119 -7.25 -9.60 3.25
C VAL A 119 -5.88 -9.69 2.59
N GLY A 120 -5.37 -8.57 2.06
CA GLY A 120 -4.11 -8.56 1.34
C GLY A 120 -3.36 -7.22 1.35
N VAL A 121 -2.04 -7.30 1.25
CA VAL A 121 -1.13 -6.15 1.17
C VAL A 121 -0.15 -6.28 0.01
N ALA A 122 -0.17 -5.33 -0.91
CA ALA A 122 0.90 -5.12 -1.90
C ALA A 122 1.80 -3.96 -1.43
N ALA A 123 2.97 -4.29 -0.90
CA ALA A 123 3.98 -3.31 -0.48
C ALA A 123 5.06 -3.17 -1.56
N LEU A 124 5.13 -1.99 -2.18
CA LEU A 124 5.95 -1.67 -3.33
C LEU A 124 7.15 -0.82 -2.90
N ALA A 125 8.37 -1.33 -3.09
CA ALA A 125 9.61 -0.77 -2.56
C ALA A 125 9.44 -0.22 -1.13
N PRO A 126 8.93 -1.04 -0.18
CA PRO A 126 8.51 -0.52 1.11
C PRO A 126 9.72 -0.08 1.94
N TRP A 127 9.54 0.99 2.71
CA TRP A 127 10.51 1.37 3.73
C TRP A 127 10.23 0.57 4.99
N VAL A 128 10.99 -0.50 5.22
CA VAL A 128 10.80 -1.41 6.37
C VAL A 128 12.09 -1.45 7.20
N PRO A 129 12.23 -0.58 8.22
CA PRO A 129 13.42 -0.61 9.05
C PRO A 129 13.55 -1.93 9.80
N GLU A 130 14.74 -2.17 10.34
CA GLU A 130 14.97 -3.34 11.19
C GLU A 130 13.96 -3.39 12.35
N GLY A 131 13.56 -4.61 12.72
CA GLY A 131 12.53 -4.83 13.74
C GLY A 131 11.08 -4.51 13.34
N GLU A 132 10.79 -4.06 12.11
CA GLU A 132 9.40 -3.79 11.72
C GLU A 132 8.48 -5.02 11.95
N PRO A 133 7.37 -4.89 12.70
CA PRO A 133 6.59 -6.01 13.18
C PRO A 133 5.85 -6.72 12.05
N VAL A 134 5.64 -8.03 12.20
CA VAL A 134 4.94 -8.86 11.21
C VAL A 134 3.67 -9.53 11.75
N ALA A 135 3.47 -9.62 13.07
CA ALA A 135 2.39 -10.41 13.67
C ALA A 135 0.99 -10.02 13.17
N GLN A 136 0.78 -8.73 12.87
CA GLN A 136 -0.48 -8.24 12.31
C GLN A 136 -0.82 -8.81 10.93
N LEU A 137 0.14 -9.45 10.24
CA LEU A 137 -0.03 -10.07 8.93
C LEU A 137 -0.67 -11.45 8.99
N ALA A 138 -1.05 -11.98 10.16
CA ALA A 138 -1.56 -13.35 10.38
C ALA A 138 -2.40 -13.95 9.22
N GLY A 139 -3.73 -14.00 9.19
CA GLY A 139 -4.44 -14.60 8.02
C GLY A 139 -4.43 -13.80 6.69
N ARG A 140 -3.32 -13.18 6.25
CA ARG A 140 -3.27 -12.19 5.15
C ARG A 140 -2.35 -12.68 4.02
N HIS A 141 -2.68 -12.31 2.78
CA HIS A 141 -1.79 -12.47 1.64
C HIS A 141 -0.89 -11.25 1.48
N VAL A 142 0.40 -11.45 1.24
CA VAL A 142 1.38 -10.35 1.15
C VAL A 142 2.18 -10.45 -0.14
N LEU A 143 2.12 -9.40 -0.95
CA LEU A 143 3.02 -9.17 -2.07
C LEU A 143 4.04 -8.10 -1.68
N LEU A 144 5.32 -8.45 -1.75
CA LEU A 144 6.44 -7.54 -1.60
C LEU A 144 7.15 -7.44 -2.97
N VAL A 145 7.28 -6.24 -3.50
CA VAL A 145 7.97 -6.00 -4.78
C VAL A 145 9.05 -4.96 -4.58
N HIS A 146 10.29 -5.25 -5.00
CA HIS A 146 11.41 -4.33 -4.78
C HIS A 146 12.31 -4.23 -6.01
N GLY A 147 12.80 -3.02 -6.31
CA GLY A 147 13.78 -2.82 -7.37
C GLY A 147 15.19 -3.13 -6.90
N SER A 148 15.90 -4.02 -7.59
CA SER A 148 17.27 -4.43 -7.20
C SER A 148 18.31 -3.31 -7.22
N ALA A 149 18.03 -2.18 -7.89
CA ALA A 149 18.89 -0.99 -7.94
C ALA A 149 18.36 0.16 -7.06
N ASP A 150 17.44 -0.11 -6.14
CA ASP A 150 16.94 0.85 -5.18
C ASP A 150 18.04 1.27 -4.18
N ARG A 151 18.32 2.58 -4.12
CA ARG A 151 19.30 3.20 -3.22
C ARG A 151 18.66 3.98 -2.06
N THR A 152 17.34 4.07 -2.03
CA THR A 152 16.57 4.77 -1.00
C THR A 152 16.14 3.80 0.09
N THR A 153 15.49 2.71 -0.30
CA THR A 153 15.11 1.61 0.60
C THR A 153 15.83 0.37 0.15
N LYS A 154 16.59 -0.29 1.03
CA LYS A 154 17.49 -1.36 0.60
C LYS A 154 16.68 -2.62 0.30
N PRO A 155 16.86 -3.28 -0.86
CA PRO A 155 16.14 -4.53 -1.16
C PRO A 155 16.32 -5.60 -0.07
N GLY A 156 17.52 -5.66 0.53
CA GLY A 156 17.83 -6.58 1.63
C GLY A 156 16.93 -6.41 2.87
N GLU A 157 16.45 -5.20 3.16
CA GLU A 157 15.52 -4.93 4.26
C GLU A 157 14.15 -5.55 3.97
N THR A 158 13.66 -5.41 2.74
CA THR A 158 12.42 -6.06 2.29
C THR A 158 12.55 -7.58 2.29
N HIS A 159 13.69 -8.13 1.87
CA HIS A 159 13.97 -9.57 1.96
C HIS A 159 13.98 -10.06 3.41
N ALA A 160 14.58 -9.30 4.34
CA ALA A 160 14.58 -9.63 5.76
C ALA A 160 13.17 -9.59 6.35
N TYR A 161 12.38 -8.59 5.99
CA TYR A 161 10.97 -8.51 6.36
C TYR A 161 10.17 -9.70 5.82
N ALA A 162 10.37 -10.07 4.54
CA ALA A 162 9.70 -11.17 3.88
C ALA A 162 9.94 -12.51 4.60
N ARG A 163 11.17 -12.78 5.05
CA ARG A 163 11.50 -14.00 5.79
C ARG A 163 10.67 -14.12 7.07
N ARG A 164 10.61 -13.06 7.88
CA ARG A 164 9.80 -13.04 9.11
C ARG A 164 8.30 -13.12 8.82
N ALA A 165 7.84 -12.42 7.77
CA ALA A 165 6.42 -12.39 7.42
C ALA A 165 5.91 -13.78 7.00
N ARG A 166 6.75 -14.64 6.40
CA ARG A 166 6.37 -16.01 6.01
C ARG A 166 6.03 -16.91 7.19
N GLU A 167 6.50 -16.58 8.39
CA GLU A 167 6.22 -17.36 9.60
C GLU A 167 4.79 -17.15 10.12
N VAL A 168 4.11 -16.08 9.66
CA VAL A 168 2.81 -15.67 10.20
C VAL A 168 1.74 -15.46 9.14
N ALA A 169 2.09 -14.97 7.95
CA ALA A 169 1.14 -14.67 6.88
C ALA A 169 0.66 -15.95 6.18
N THR A 170 -0.58 -15.93 5.65
CA THR A 170 -1.10 -17.01 4.79
C THR A 170 -0.19 -17.27 3.60
N GLU A 171 0.31 -16.19 2.99
CA GLU A 171 1.21 -16.27 1.85
C GLU A 171 2.08 -15.02 1.78
N VAL A 172 3.37 -15.20 1.43
CA VAL A 172 4.27 -14.08 1.11
C VAL A 172 4.96 -14.33 -0.22
N ARG A 173 4.58 -13.55 -1.23
CA ARG A 173 5.25 -13.48 -2.52
C ARG A 173 6.25 -12.31 -2.52
N MET A 174 7.52 -12.62 -2.73
CA MET A 174 8.58 -11.62 -2.90
C MET A 174 8.99 -11.58 -4.37
N VAL A 175 9.06 -10.38 -4.96
CA VAL A 175 9.46 -10.17 -6.36
C VAL A 175 10.54 -9.09 -6.43
N ASP A 176 11.73 -9.47 -6.88
CA ASP A 176 12.77 -8.51 -7.24
C ASP A 176 12.64 -8.12 -8.72
N ILE A 177 12.74 -6.82 -9.00
CA ILE A 177 12.76 -6.28 -10.36
C ILE A 177 14.20 -5.89 -10.71
N PRO A 178 14.87 -6.63 -11.63
CA PRO A 178 16.23 -6.33 -12.06
C PRO A 178 16.38 -4.91 -12.59
N GLY A 179 17.39 -4.17 -12.11
CA GLY A 179 17.71 -2.83 -12.57
C GLY A 179 16.66 -1.75 -12.24
N GLU A 180 15.61 -2.03 -11.48
CA GLU A 180 14.62 -1.01 -11.09
C GLU A 180 15.04 -0.23 -9.85
N GLY A 181 14.68 1.06 -9.80
CA GLY A 181 14.97 1.93 -8.66
C GLY A 181 13.74 2.26 -7.83
N HIS A 182 13.93 3.01 -6.74
CA HIS A 182 12.87 3.36 -5.78
C HIS A 182 11.63 4.01 -6.42
N GLY A 183 11.84 4.76 -7.51
CA GLY A 183 10.79 5.52 -8.19
C GLY A 183 9.78 4.66 -8.96
N MET A 184 10.09 3.39 -9.23
CA MET A 184 9.26 2.47 -10.02
C MET A 184 8.99 2.94 -11.46
N LEU A 185 9.97 3.62 -12.08
CA LEU A 185 9.80 4.30 -13.37
C LEU A 185 10.46 3.59 -14.55
N ARG A 186 11.38 2.64 -14.32
CA ARG A 186 12.08 1.95 -15.41
C ARG A 186 11.21 0.87 -16.03
N GLN A 187 10.42 0.17 -15.23
CA GLN A 187 9.54 -0.92 -15.65
C GLN A 187 8.09 -0.74 -15.15
N PRO A 188 7.42 0.40 -15.41
CA PRO A 188 6.13 0.74 -14.80
C PRO A 188 5.02 -0.27 -15.12
N ARG A 189 5.05 -0.86 -16.33
CA ARG A 189 4.08 -1.90 -16.73
C ARG A 189 4.15 -3.13 -15.83
N LEU A 190 5.36 -3.53 -15.42
CA LEU A 190 5.55 -4.69 -14.56
C LEU A 190 4.97 -4.44 -13.17
N TRP A 191 5.22 -3.26 -12.59
CA TRP A 191 4.64 -2.87 -11.30
C TRP A 191 3.11 -2.88 -11.31
N HIS A 192 2.50 -2.29 -12.33
CA HIS A 192 1.05 -2.28 -12.47
C HIS A 192 0.49 -3.69 -12.65
N ARG A 193 1.14 -4.52 -13.48
CA ARG A 193 0.72 -5.91 -13.69
C ARG A 193 0.74 -6.71 -12.38
N LEU A 194 1.86 -6.69 -11.65
CA LEU A 194 2.00 -7.42 -10.38
C LEU A 194 0.96 -6.96 -9.35
N THR A 195 0.74 -5.64 -9.27
CA THR A 195 -0.26 -5.06 -8.35
C THR A 195 -1.68 -5.48 -8.72
N ASN A 196 -2.02 -5.44 -10.01
CA ASN A 196 -3.34 -5.82 -10.50
C ASN A 196 -3.59 -7.33 -10.32
N GLU A 197 -2.65 -8.17 -10.74
CA GLU A 197 -2.74 -9.63 -10.57
C GLU A 197 -2.99 -10.00 -9.10
N PHE A 198 -2.24 -9.38 -8.19
CA PHE A 198 -2.43 -9.57 -6.76
C PHE A 198 -3.78 -9.07 -6.27
N ALA A 199 -4.16 -7.83 -6.55
CA ALA A 199 -5.43 -7.28 -6.06
C ALA A 199 -6.64 -8.06 -6.58
N LEU A 200 -6.60 -8.48 -7.84
CA LEU A 200 -7.71 -9.19 -8.49
C LEU A 200 -7.80 -10.68 -8.12
N SER A 201 -6.76 -11.26 -7.55
CA SER A 201 -6.84 -12.62 -6.99
C SER A 201 -7.46 -12.65 -5.58
N GLN A 202 -7.73 -11.48 -4.99
CA GLN A 202 -8.42 -11.34 -3.69
C GLN A 202 -9.91 -10.98 -3.83
N LEU A 203 -10.43 -10.92 -5.06
CA LEU A 203 -11.85 -10.70 -5.38
C LEU A 203 -12.61 -12.02 -5.44
#